data_AF-A0A0H3ED31-F1
#
_entry.id   AF-A0A0H3ED31-F1
#
_cell.length_a   1.000
_cell.length_b   1.000
_cell.length_c   1.000
_cell.angle_alpha   90.00
_cell.angle_beta   90.00
_cell.angle_gamma   90.00
#
_symmetry.space_group_name_H-M   'P 1'
#
loop_
_entity.id
_entity.type
_entity.pdbx_description
1 polymer ?
#
loop_
_entity_poly.entity_id
_entity_poly.type
_entity_poly.pdbx_seq_one_letter_code
_entity_poly.pdbx_strand_id
1 'polypeptide(L)' 'MQNQVTIAMCNRVGEEGDVTFAGRSVVVDSYGNVISEADGQERLIIADIDLSQTAVARKRRPFLGLRRPEWYA' A
#
# COMPACT_ATOMS: atom_id res chain seq x y z
N MET A 1 -6.77 -0.92 6.90
CA MET A 1 -6.52 -1.71 5.67
C MET A 1 -6.77 -3.20 5.92
N GLN A 2 -7.24 -3.98 4.93
CA GLN A 2 -7.68 -5.38 5.09
C GLN A 2 -6.57 -6.38 5.39
N ASN A 3 -5.34 -6.19 4.92
CA ASN A 3 -4.28 -7.18 5.18
C ASN A 3 -3.33 -6.77 6.31
N GLN A 4 -3.52 -5.57 6.88
CA GLN A 4 -2.67 -5.00 7.93
C GLN A 4 -1.18 -5.12 7.57
N VAL A 5 -0.83 -4.63 6.38
CA VAL A 5 0.54 -4.62 5.85
C VAL A 5 0.84 -3.22 5.31
N THR A 6 2.09 -2.83 5.37
CA THR A 6 2.58 -1.69 4.60
C THR A 6 2.65 -2.07 3.12
N ILE A 7 2.21 -1.18 2.23
CA ILE A 7 2.25 -1.38 0.79
C ILE A 7 3.07 -0.26 0.16
N ALA A 8 4.00 -0.62 -0.72
CA ALA A 8 4.65 0.30 -1.65
C ALA A 8 4.25 -0.09 -3.07
N MET A 9 3.56 0.81 -3.77
CA MET A 9 3.20 0.67 -5.17
C MET A 9 4.06 1.60 -6.01
N CYS A 10 4.79 1.04 -6.95
CA CYS A 10 5.49 1.80 -7.97
C CYS A 10 4.63 1.88 -9.23
N ASN A 11 4.42 3.08 -9.74
CA ASN A 11 3.69 3.31 -10.97
C ASN A 11 4.53 4.09 -11.99
N ARG A 12 4.10 4.01 -13.24
CA ARG A 12 4.71 4.72 -14.37
C ARG A 12 4.05 6.08 -14.58
N VAL A 13 4.78 7.01 -15.18
CA VAL A 13 4.31 8.30 -15.68
C VAL A 13 4.57 8.43 -17.19
N GLY A 14 3.92 9.40 -17.83
CA GLY A 14 4.09 9.68 -19.26
C GLY A 14 3.08 8.94 -20.14
N GLU A 15 3.37 8.90 -21.44
CA GLU A 15 2.49 8.32 -22.46
C GLU A 15 3.17 7.16 -23.19
N GLU A 16 2.38 6.17 -23.60
CA GLU A 16 2.78 5.08 -24.49
C GLU A 16 1.67 4.82 -25.50
N GLY A 17 1.86 5.29 -26.73
CA GLY A 17 0.80 5.29 -27.74
C GLY A 17 -0.39 6.11 -27.26
N ASP A 18 -1.57 5.49 -27.22
CA ASP A 18 -2.82 6.12 -26.76
C ASP A 18 -3.05 5.96 -25.25
N VAL A 19 -2.06 5.47 -24.48
CA VAL A 19 -2.18 5.27 -23.03
C VAL A 19 -1.41 6.35 -22.27
N THR A 20 -2.11 7.10 -21.42
CA THR A 20 -1.50 8.01 -20.44
C THR A 20 -1.45 7.34 -19.07
N PHE A 21 -0.26 7.22 -18.48
CA PHE A 21 -0.09 6.64 -17.15
C PHE A 21 -0.30 7.69 -16.06
N ALA A 22 -1.04 7.31 -15.01
CA ALA A 22 -1.45 8.22 -13.95
C ALA A 22 -0.32 8.62 -12.98
N GLY A 23 0.81 7.91 -12.96
CA GLY A 23 1.83 8.11 -11.92
C GLY A 23 1.30 7.74 -10.53
N ARG A 24 1.56 8.60 -9.53
CA ARG A 24 1.05 8.38 -8.16
C ARG A 24 1.52 7.08 -7.53
N SER A 25 2.80 6.74 -7.73
CA SER A 25 3.50 5.78 -6.85
C SER A 25 3.24 6.16 -5.40
N VAL A 26 2.93 5.19 -4.54
CA VAL A 26 2.46 5.47 -3.18
C VAL A 26 2.97 4.45 -2.17
N VAL A 27 3.31 4.92 -0.99
CA VAL A 27 3.60 4.11 0.19
C VAL A 27 2.53 4.36 1.23
N VAL A 28 1.87 3.31 1.69
CA VAL A 28 0.80 3.37 2.71
C VAL A 28 1.11 2.44 3.87
N ASP A 29 0.76 2.85 5.09
CA ASP A 29 0.95 2.06 6.30
C ASP A 29 -0.09 0.94 6.46
N SER A 30 0.09 0.12 7.51
CA SER A 30 -0.82 -1.00 7.85
C SER A 30 -2.27 -0.58 8.20
N TYR A 31 -2.51 0.68 8.52
CA TYR A 31 -3.84 1.24 8.73
C TYR A 31 -4.45 1.77 7.43
N GLY A 32 -3.63 2.06 6.43
CA GLY A 32 -4.01 2.64 5.15
C GLY A 32 -3.73 4.14 5.05
N ASN A 33 -2.96 4.71 5.97
CA ASN A 33 -2.54 6.11 5.89
C ASN A 33 -1.42 6.24 4.84
N VAL A 34 -1.46 7.31 4.06
CA VAL A 34 -0.39 7.63 3.08
C VAL A 34 0.84 8.13 3.83
N ILE A 35 1.97 7.44 3.65
CA ILE A 35 3.29 7.85 4.15
C ILE A 35 3.96 8.77 3.14
N SER A 36 3.93 8.38 1.87
CA SER A 36 4.51 9.15 0.76
C SER A 36 3.76 8.85 -0.53
N GLU A 37 3.57 9.86 -1.37
CA GLU A 37 2.92 9.72 -2.66
C GLU A 37 3.63 10.62 -3.69
N ALA A 38 3.90 10.06 -4.86
CA ALA A 38 4.42 10.79 -6.01
C ALA A 38 3.31 11.58 -6.71
N ASP A 39 3.71 12.56 -7.49
CA ASP A 39 2.81 13.26 -8.42
C ASP A 39 2.75 12.52 -9.77
N GLY A 40 2.31 13.22 -10.81
CA GLY A 40 2.26 12.71 -12.19
C GLY A 40 3.57 12.90 -12.97
N GLN A 41 4.68 13.25 -12.31
CA GLN A 41 5.98 13.48 -12.94
C GLN A 41 6.99 12.40 -12.56
N GLU A 42 8.02 12.24 -13.39
CA GLU A 42 9.07 11.25 -13.14
C GLU A 42 9.89 11.66 -11.92
N ARG A 43 9.91 10.81 -10.90
CA ARG A 43 10.68 11.06 -9.68
C ARG A 43 10.89 9.81 -8.85
N LEU A 44 11.91 9.86 -8.01
CA LEU A 44 12.10 8.94 -6.90
C LEU A 44 11.37 9.47 -5.65
N ILE A 45 10.60 8.61 -5.00
CA ILE A 45 10.09 8.84 -3.64
C ILE A 45 10.77 7.85 -2.69
N ILE A 46 11.09 8.31 -1.48
CA ILE A 46 11.73 7.51 -0.44
C ILE A 46 10.87 7.67 0.82
N ALA A 47 10.65 6.56 1.52
CA ALA A 47 9.86 6.53 2.75
C ALA A 47 10.50 5.57 3.75
N ASP A 48 10.58 6.02 5.00
CA ASP A 48 11.00 5.18 6.13
C ASP A 48 9.80 4.41 6.68
N ILE A 49 9.97 3.10 6.87
CA ILE A 49 8.89 2.20 7.29
C ILE A 49 9.32 1.46 8.55
N ASP A 50 8.55 1.65 9.63
CA ASP A 50 8.65 0.82 10.84
C ASP A 50 7.80 -0.44 10.70
N LEU A 51 8.46 -1.58 10.46
CA LEU A 51 7.79 -2.87 10.30
C LEU A 51 7.12 -3.36 11.60
N SER A 52 7.52 -2.86 12.77
CA SER A 52 6.92 -3.24 14.05
C SER A 52 5.45 -2.79 14.14
N GLN A 53 5.08 -1.72 13.44
CA GLN A 53 3.71 -1.20 13.41
C GLN A 53 2.70 -2.22 12.86
N THR A 54 3.13 -3.07 11.93
CA THR A 54 2.28 -4.15 11.41
C THR A 54 1.90 -5.14 12.52
N ALA A 55 2.86 -5.51 13.37
CA ALA A 55 2.58 -6.41 14.50
C ALA A 55 1.65 -5.75 15.52
N VAL A 56 1.83 -4.45 15.78
CA VAL A 56 0.94 -3.66 16.65
C VAL A 56 -0.49 -3.61 16.08
N ALA A 57 -0.63 -3.32 14.79
CA ALA A 57 -1.93 -3.26 14.12
C ALA A 57 -2.69 -4.59 14.21
N ARG A 58 -2.00 -5.71 13.94
CA ARG A 58 -2.56 -7.06 14.05
C ARG A 58 -3.02 -7.40 15.47
N LYS A 59 -2.23 -7.03 16.48
CA LYS A 59 -2.62 -7.20 17.90
C LYS A 59 -3.83 -6.36 18.27
N ARG A 60 -3.89 -5.11 17.80
CA ARG A 60 -4.98 -4.17 18.12
C ARG A 60 -6.31 -4.57 17.47
N ARG A 61 -6.29 -5.14 16.26
CA ARG A 61 -7.48 -5.60 15.52
C ARG A 61 -7.19 -6.94 14.83
N PRO A 62 -7.35 -8.10 15.50
CA PRO A 62 -6.90 -9.40 15.00
C PRO A 62 -7.89 -10.06 14.02
N PHE A 63 -8.49 -9.30 13.10
CA PHE A 63 -9.57 -9.79 12.25
C PHE A 63 -9.12 -10.81 11.18
N LEU A 64 -7.83 -10.88 10.86
CA LEU A 64 -7.28 -11.93 10.00
C LEU A 64 -7.47 -13.34 10.61
N GLY A 65 -7.51 -13.44 11.95
CA GLY A 65 -7.82 -14.69 12.65
C GLY A 65 -9.31 -15.02 12.68
N LEU A 66 -10.18 -14.08 12.30
CA LEU A 66 -11.64 -14.27 12.23
C LEU A 66 -12.11 -14.77 10.84
N ARG A 67 -11.16 -15.01 9.94
CA ARG A 67 -11.41 -15.62 8.64
C ARG A 67 -12.09 -16.98 8.82
N ARG A 68 -12.99 -17.31 7.88
CA ARG A 68 -13.68 -18.62 7.79
C ARG A 68 -13.31 -19.30 6.46
N PRO A 69 -12.09 -19.85 6.34
CA PRO A 69 -11.62 -20.44 5.08
C PRO A 69 -12.52 -21.55 4.53
N GLU A 70 -13.33 -22.19 5.37
CA GLU A 70 -14.27 -23.20 4.93
C GLU A 70 -15.49 -22.64 4.18
N TRP A 71 -15.68 -21.32 4.11
CA TRP A 71 -16.79 -20.65 3.41
C TRP A 71 -16.39 -19.99 2.08
N TYR A 72 -15.10 -19.99 1.73
CA TYR A 72 -14.60 -19.46 0.46
C TYR A 72 -13.50 -20.35 -0.11
N ALA A 73 -13.31 -20.30 -1.43
CA ALA A 73 -12.28 -21.07 -2.15
C ALA A 73 -10.89 -20.42 -2.01
#